data_AF-A0A938VF65-F1
#
_entry.id   AF-A0A938VF65-F1
#
_cell.length_a   1.000
_cell.length_b   1.000
_cell.length_c   1.000
_cell.angle_alpha   90.00
_cell.angle_beta   90.00
_cell.angle_gamma   90.00
#
_symmetry.space_group_name_H-M   'P 1'
#
loop_
_entity.id
_entity.type
_entity.pdbx_description
1 polymer ?
#
loop_
_entity_poly.entity_id
_entity_poly.type
_entity_poly.pdbx_seq_one_letter_code
_entity_poly.pdbx_strand_id
1 'polypeptide(L)'
;MKLARVAAVERACTFVGLTEDPAGSNTGPRSGKWNEQINRWQKATNGVTGYAWCAAMQNCMLLDVGVSVHRLGLDLPSYVPSWVKWARARGYDVRRPLRGDHVCFDWQQDGTHDHIGIVDRVLALRWSKSGRFVGLIRTVEGNTSFGWKGSQSNGGCVARRWRWVNASTVFIRVPGFVPEV
;
A
#
# COMPACT_ATOMS: atom_id res chain seq x y z
N MET A 1 7.45 17.08 15.02
CA MET A 1 6.87 15.71 14.91
C MET A 1 6.31 15.53 13.50
N LYS A 2 6.58 14.39 12.88
CA LYS A 2 6.17 14.08 11.51
C LYS A 2 4.90 13.25 11.47
N LEU A 3 4.02 13.48 10.50
CA LEU A 3 2.86 12.62 10.27
C LEU A 3 3.32 11.20 9.91
N ALA A 4 2.83 10.19 10.63
CA ALA A 4 3.24 8.79 10.40
C ALA A 4 3.05 8.35 8.94
N ARG A 5 1.92 8.73 8.34
CA ARG A 5 1.60 8.44 6.94
C ARG A 5 2.64 9.03 5.96
N VAL A 6 3.21 10.19 6.29
CA VAL A 6 4.21 10.87 5.46
C VAL A 6 5.57 10.18 5.61
N ALA A 7 5.94 9.77 6.83
CA ALA A 7 7.14 8.97 7.05
C ALA A 7 7.06 7.60 6.33
N ALA A 8 5.90 6.95 6.37
CA ALA A 8 5.68 5.66 5.72
C ALA A 8 5.86 5.72 4.19
N VAL A 9 5.35 6.76 3.52
CA VAL A 9 5.54 6.87 2.05
C VAL A 9 6.99 7.18 1.66
N GLU A 10 7.73 7.91 2.50
CA GLU A 10 9.16 8.11 2.28
C GLU A 10 9.95 6.82 2.48
N ARG A 11 9.59 6.03 3.51
CA ARG A 11 10.14 4.70 3.70
C ARG A 11 9.86 3.80 2.50
N ALA A 12 8.62 3.79 2.00
CA ALA A 12 8.24 3.05 0.80
C ALA A 12 9.08 3.43 -0.42
N CYS A 13 9.37 4.73 -0.61
CA CYS A 13 10.20 5.21 -1.71
C CYS A 13 11.61 4.61 -1.72
N THR A 14 12.15 4.19 -0.57
CA THR A 14 13.51 3.61 -0.48
C THR A 14 13.62 2.20 -1.08
N PHE A 15 12.47 1.54 -1.30
CA PHE A 15 12.37 0.20 -1.87
C PHE A 15 11.98 0.19 -3.36
N VAL A 16 11.72 1.34 -3.97
CA VAL A 16 11.40 1.40 -5.42
C VAL A 16 12.52 0.77 -6.23
N GLY A 17 12.16 -0.16 -7.12
CA GLY A 17 13.09 -0.96 -7.91
C GLY A 17 13.35 -2.36 -7.35
N LEU A 18 12.90 -2.66 -6.12
CA LEU A 18 12.95 -4.01 -5.57
C LEU A 18 12.07 -4.95 -6.41
N THR A 19 12.60 -6.12 -6.77
CA THR A 19 11.88 -7.19 -7.49
C THR A 19 11.96 -8.50 -6.74
N GLU A 20 11.00 -9.39 -7.01
CA GLU A 20 11.09 -10.80 -6.65
C GLU A 20 12.26 -11.49 -7.35
N ASP A 21 12.75 -12.56 -6.72
CA ASP A 21 13.75 -13.43 -7.31
C ASP A 21 13.61 -14.88 -6.73
N PRO A 22 13.20 -15.86 -7.55
CA PRO A 22 12.89 -15.73 -8.98
C PRO A 22 11.61 -14.92 -9.23
N ALA A 23 11.45 -14.38 -10.44
CA ALA A 23 10.26 -13.61 -10.80
C ALA A 23 8.96 -14.44 -10.69
N GLY A 24 7.91 -13.87 -10.10
CA GLY A 24 6.62 -14.53 -9.91
C GLY A 24 6.58 -15.48 -8.71
N SER A 25 7.65 -15.54 -7.90
CA SER A 25 7.74 -16.43 -6.74
C SER A 25 7.02 -15.91 -5.51
N ASN A 26 6.62 -14.64 -5.48
CA ASN A 26 6.22 -13.96 -4.24
C ASN A 26 7.29 -14.05 -3.14
N THR A 27 8.57 -14.12 -3.52
CA THR A 27 9.71 -14.14 -2.60
C THR A 27 10.82 -13.19 -3.04
N GLY A 28 11.56 -12.69 -2.05
CA GLY A 28 12.60 -11.68 -2.25
C GLY A 28 13.95 -12.28 -2.66
N PRO A 29 14.86 -11.44 -3.19
CA PRO A 29 16.21 -11.85 -3.55
C PRO A 29 16.97 -12.50 -2.40
N ARG A 30 17.76 -13.53 -2.69
CA ARG A 30 18.53 -14.28 -1.67
C ARG A 30 19.87 -13.62 -1.31
N SER A 31 20.20 -12.49 -1.93
CA SER A 31 21.44 -11.76 -1.70
C SER A 31 21.31 -10.27 -2.09
N GLY A 32 22.35 -9.48 -1.84
CA GLY A 32 22.41 -8.07 -2.21
C GLY A 32 21.63 -7.13 -1.30
N LYS A 33 21.41 -5.90 -1.77
CA LYS A 33 20.82 -4.78 -1.00
C LYS A 33 19.49 -5.13 -0.33
N TRP A 34 18.69 -5.97 -0.98
CA TRP A 34 17.33 -6.29 -0.56
C TRP A 34 17.16 -7.73 -0.09
N ASN A 35 18.26 -8.35 0.37
CA ASN A 35 18.28 -9.74 0.78
C ASN A 35 17.09 -10.10 1.70
N GLU A 36 16.25 -11.01 1.20
CA GLU A 36 15.03 -11.54 1.80
C GLU A 36 13.96 -10.51 2.19
N GLN A 37 14.03 -9.29 1.66
CA GLN A 37 13.20 -8.19 2.16
C GLN A 37 11.70 -8.46 2.02
N ILE A 38 11.26 -9.07 0.91
CA ILE A 38 9.85 -9.49 0.72
C ILE A 38 9.45 -10.54 1.76
N ASN A 39 10.30 -11.55 1.96
CA ASN A 39 10.05 -12.63 2.91
C ASN A 39 9.95 -12.09 4.34
N ARG A 40 10.76 -11.08 4.69
CA ARG A 40 10.70 -10.39 5.98
C ARG A 40 9.38 -9.65 6.16
N TRP A 41 8.90 -8.91 5.16
CA TRP A 41 7.60 -8.25 5.23
C TRP A 41 6.44 -9.24 5.38
N GLN A 42 6.49 -10.34 4.64
CA GLN A 42 5.48 -11.39 4.71
C GLN A 42 5.44 -12.03 6.11
N LYS A 43 6.60 -12.46 6.62
CA LYS A 43 6.73 -13.04 7.97
C LYS A 43 6.30 -12.08 9.07
N ALA A 44 6.70 -10.81 8.99
CA ALA A 44 6.31 -9.79 9.98
C ALA A 44 4.80 -9.50 9.97
N THR A 45 4.12 -9.74 8.85
CA THR A 45 2.69 -9.44 8.70
C THR A 45 1.80 -10.65 9.01
N ASN A 46 2.18 -11.85 8.60
CA ASN A 46 1.33 -13.05 8.70
C ASN A 46 2.11 -14.35 9.03
N GLY A 47 3.36 -14.26 9.46
CA GLY A 47 4.17 -15.41 9.89
C GLY A 47 4.66 -16.37 8.79
N VAL A 48 4.13 -16.29 7.57
CA VAL A 48 4.45 -17.17 6.44
C VAL A 48 5.00 -16.39 5.23
N THR A 49 5.50 -17.08 4.21
CA THR A 49 6.05 -16.49 2.96
C THR A 49 5.36 -17.05 1.71
N GLY A 50 5.56 -16.41 0.56
CA GLY A 50 5.10 -16.91 -0.75
C GLY A 50 3.68 -16.48 -1.16
N TYR A 51 3.08 -15.51 -0.46
CA TYR A 51 1.77 -14.94 -0.80
C TYR A 51 1.90 -13.53 -1.39
N ALA A 52 0.86 -13.05 -2.09
CA ALA A 52 0.86 -11.71 -2.66
C ALA A 52 1.14 -10.63 -1.59
N TRP A 53 2.20 -9.86 -1.76
CA TRP A 53 2.81 -9.11 -0.65
C TRP A 53 2.54 -7.60 -0.66
N CYS A 54 1.57 -7.12 -1.45
CA CYS A 54 1.22 -5.69 -1.53
C CYS A 54 0.87 -5.11 -0.15
N ALA A 55 -0.06 -5.73 0.57
CA ALA A 55 -0.49 -5.31 1.90
C ALA A 55 0.59 -5.53 2.97
N ALA A 56 1.36 -6.62 2.86
CA ALA A 56 2.48 -6.90 3.75
C ALA A 56 3.55 -5.80 3.70
N MET A 57 3.90 -5.34 2.50
CA MET A 57 4.79 -4.19 2.34
C MET A 57 4.20 -2.96 3.02
N GLN A 58 2.94 -2.59 2.73
CA GLN A 58 2.35 -1.36 3.29
C GLN A 58 2.27 -1.38 4.83
N ASN A 59 1.88 -2.53 5.41
CA ASN A 59 1.95 -2.75 6.86
C ASN A 59 3.35 -2.47 7.40
N CYS A 60 4.37 -3.03 6.76
CA CYS A 60 5.75 -2.86 7.20
C CYS A 60 6.28 -1.43 7.01
N MET A 61 5.78 -0.67 6.04
CA MET A 61 6.17 0.75 5.90
C MET A 61 5.71 1.60 7.08
N LEU A 62 4.57 1.25 7.69
CA LEU A 62 4.09 1.84 8.93
C LEU A 62 4.85 1.31 10.15
N LEU A 63 5.11 0.00 10.21
CA LEU A 63 5.87 -0.61 11.32
C LEU A 63 7.30 -0.07 11.41
N ASP A 64 7.98 0.09 10.27
CA ASP A 64 9.34 0.64 10.18
C ASP A 64 9.43 2.06 10.73
N VAL A 65 8.32 2.81 10.72
CA VAL A 65 8.25 4.17 11.31
C VAL A 65 7.59 4.19 12.69
N GLY A 66 7.39 3.01 13.31
CA GLY A 66 6.87 2.88 14.67
C GLY A 66 5.34 2.83 14.80
N VAL A 67 4.60 2.68 13.70
CA VAL A 67 3.13 2.57 13.73
C VAL A 67 2.66 1.14 13.46
N SER A 68 2.03 0.53 14.45
CA SER A 68 1.41 -0.79 14.31
C SER A 68 -0.09 -0.66 14.06
N VAL A 69 -0.52 -0.94 12.83
CA VAL A 69 -1.97 -0.99 12.48
C VAL A 69 -2.71 -2.09 13.25
N HIS A 70 -2.01 -3.18 13.63
CA HIS A 70 -2.57 -4.20 14.50
C HIS A 70 -2.92 -3.65 15.89
N ARG A 71 -2.04 -2.85 16.50
CA ARG A 71 -2.36 -2.14 17.76
C ARG A 71 -3.45 -1.08 17.57
N LEU A 72 -3.65 -0.59 16.35
CA LEU A 72 -4.79 0.24 15.99
C LEU A 72 -6.05 -0.57 15.65
N GLY A 73 -6.04 -1.89 15.85
CA GLY A 73 -7.17 -2.81 15.70
C GLY A 73 -7.46 -3.27 14.27
N LEU A 74 -6.44 -3.34 13.41
CA LEU A 74 -6.49 -4.07 12.15
C LEU A 74 -6.00 -5.52 12.36
N ASP A 75 -6.90 -6.50 12.29
CA ASP A 75 -6.57 -7.89 12.66
C ASP A 75 -5.79 -8.66 11.57
N LEU A 76 -6.07 -8.41 10.28
CA LEU A 76 -5.53 -9.18 9.15
C LEU A 76 -4.75 -8.28 8.17
N PRO A 77 -3.61 -7.68 8.55
CA PRO A 77 -2.91 -6.67 7.75
C PRO A 77 -2.33 -7.19 6.44
N SER A 78 -2.30 -8.51 6.20
CA SER A 78 -1.91 -9.14 4.94
C SER A 78 -3.01 -9.14 3.87
N TYR A 79 -4.25 -8.79 4.22
CA TYR A 79 -5.42 -8.93 3.36
C TYR A 79 -6.10 -7.57 3.08
N VAL A 80 -6.10 -7.11 1.83
CA VAL A 80 -6.59 -5.76 1.47
C VAL A 80 -8.04 -5.46 1.92
N PRO A 81 -9.01 -6.38 1.81
CA PRO A 81 -10.37 -6.12 2.30
C PRO A 81 -10.46 -5.86 3.81
N SER A 82 -9.52 -6.39 4.61
CA SER A 82 -9.49 -6.11 6.05
C SER A 82 -9.14 -4.65 6.34
N TRP A 83 -8.24 -4.05 5.56
CA TRP A 83 -7.87 -2.63 5.64
C TRP A 83 -9.08 -1.74 5.36
N VAL A 84 -9.84 -2.05 4.31
CA VAL A 84 -11.03 -1.28 3.92
C VAL A 84 -12.11 -1.40 4.98
N LYS A 85 -12.39 -2.61 5.48
CA LYS A 85 -13.35 -2.85 6.56
C LYS A 85 -12.96 -2.07 7.82
N TRP A 86 -11.71 -2.17 8.24
CA TRP A 86 -11.17 -1.45 9.39
C TRP A 86 -11.27 0.06 9.23
N ALA A 87 -10.85 0.61 8.09
CA ALA A 87 -10.89 2.04 7.84
C ALA A 87 -12.31 2.61 7.86
N ARG A 88 -13.28 1.89 7.28
CA ARG A 88 -14.70 2.28 7.34
C ARG A 88 -15.24 2.22 8.77
N ALA A 89 -14.94 1.17 9.51
CA ALA A 89 -15.37 1.02 10.90
C ALA A 89 -14.78 2.08 11.84
N ARG A 90 -13.59 2.59 11.55
CA ARG A 90 -12.89 3.60 12.35
C ARG A 90 -13.04 5.03 11.86
N GLY A 91 -13.73 5.26 10.74
CA GLY A 91 -13.82 6.59 10.12
C GLY A 91 -12.49 7.09 9.51
N TYR A 92 -11.58 6.18 9.16
CA TYR A 92 -10.32 6.47 8.47
C TYR A 92 -10.44 6.43 6.94
N ASP A 93 -11.58 5.99 6.39
CA ASP A 93 -11.94 6.16 4.97
C ASP A 93 -12.14 7.65 4.67
N VAL A 94 -11.25 8.22 3.85
CA VAL A 94 -11.27 9.65 3.50
C VAL A 94 -11.71 9.87 2.06
N ARG A 95 -12.54 10.91 1.84
CA ARG A 95 -13.03 11.26 0.49
C ARG A 95 -11.99 11.95 -0.38
N ARG A 96 -11.02 12.62 0.24
CA ARG A 96 -9.93 13.37 -0.41
C ARG A 96 -8.59 12.80 0.05
N PRO A 97 -7.82 12.15 -0.84
CA PRO A 97 -6.50 11.66 -0.48
C PRO A 97 -5.52 12.80 -0.29
N LEU A 98 -4.53 12.54 0.56
CA LEU A 98 -3.33 13.33 0.75
C LEU A 98 -2.11 12.40 0.63
N ARG A 99 -0.92 13.00 0.48
CA ARG A 99 0.32 12.24 0.55
C ARG A 99 0.39 11.43 1.86
N GLY A 100 0.75 10.16 1.73
CA GLY A 100 0.84 9.18 2.79
C GLY A 100 -0.45 8.39 3.05
N ASP A 101 -1.61 8.85 2.57
CA ASP A 101 -2.83 8.03 2.68
C ASP A 101 -2.63 6.74 1.88
N HIS A 102 -3.11 5.62 2.40
CA HIS A 102 -3.13 4.37 1.65
C HIS A 102 -4.26 4.41 0.63
N VAL A 103 -4.11 3.67 -0.46
CA VAL A 103 -5.12 3.53 -1.50
C VAL A 103 -5.37 2.07 -1.76
N CYS A 104 -6.62 1.62 -1.61
CA CYS A 104 -7.08 0.28 -1.92
C CYS A 104 -7.87 0.31 -3.23
N PHE A 105 -7.51 -0.58 -4.15
CA PHE A 105 -8.12 -0.67 -5.47
C PHE A 105 -9.01 -1.89 -5.56
N ASP A 106 -10.18 -1.71 -6.15
CA ASP A 106 -11.12 -2.73 -6.59
C ASP A 106 -11.08 -2.69 -8.13
N TRP A 107 -10.32 -3.59 -8.74
CA TRP A 107 -10.02 -3.50 -10.17
C TRP A 107 -11.22 -3.88 -11.01
N GLN A 108 -12.00 -4.84 -10.54
CA GLN A 108 -13.17 -5.40 -11.21
C GLN A 108 -14.45 -4.62 -10.88
N GLN A 109 -14.41 -3.72 -9.90
CA GLN A 109 -15.57 -3.00 -9.37
C GLN A 109 -16.64 -3.95 -8.82
N ASP A 110 -16.21 -5.05 -8.20
CA ASP A 110 -17.09 -6.09 -7.65
C ASP A 110 -17.32 -5.94 -6.13
N GLY A 111 -16.71 -4.92 -5.51
CA GLY A 111 -16.76 -4.64 -4.08
C GLY A 111 -15.60 -5.24 -3.28
N THR A 112 -14.82 -6.15 -3.86
CA THR A 112 -13.62 -6.74 -3.26
C THR A 112 -12.40 -5.93 -3.69
N HIS A 113 -11.61 -5.48 -2.72
CA HIS A 113 -10.41 -4.70 -3.03
C HIS A 113 -9.22 -5.63 -3.14
N ASP A 114 -8.56 -5.63 -4.28
CA ASP A 114 -7.52 -6.59 -4.68
C ASP A 114 -6.11 -6.13 -4.32
N HIS A 115 -5.90 -4.81 -4.27
CA HIS A 115 -4.57 -4.24 -4.21
C HIS A 115 -4.51 -3.01 -3.31
N ILE A 116 -3.34 -2.76 -2.74
CA ILE A 116 -3.08 -1.61 -1.89
C ILE A 116 -1.73 -0.98 -2.21
N GLY A 117 -1.70 0.35 -2.23
CA GLY A 117 -0.49 1.16 -2.28
C GLY A 117 -0.56 2.34 -1.31
N ILE A 118 0.45 3.20 -1.36
CA ILE A 118 0.49 4.45 -0.61
C ILE A 118 0.61 5.65 -1.55
N VAL A 119 -0.19 6.69 -1.31
CA VAL A 119 -0.24 7.90 -2.14
C VAL A 119 1.04 8.72 -1.93
N ASP A 120 1.83 8.89 -2.98
CA ASP A 120 3.00 9.76 -2.99
C ASP A 120 2.65 11.17 -3.46
N ARG A 121 1.72 11.31 -4.42
CA ARG A 121 1.28 12.61 -4.92
C ARG A 121 -0.15 12.57 -5.45
N VAL A 122 -0.91 13.64 -5.22
CA VAL A 122 -2.19 13.89 -5.91
C VAL A 122 -1.93 14.83 -7.07
N LEU A 123 -2.28 14.42 -8.29
CA LEU A 123 -1.86 15.09 -9.53
C LEU A 123 -2.98 15.82 -10.25
N ALA A 124 -4.21 15.27 -10.23
CA ALA A 124 -5.37 15.91 -10.83
C ALA A 124 -6.58 15.73 -9.91
N LEU A 125 -7.30 16.81 -9.64
CA LEU A 125 -8.49 16.78 -8.79
C LEU A 125 -9.74 16.57 -9.64
N ARG A 126 -10.42 15.44 -9.43
CA ARG A 126 -11.75 15.14 -9.97
C ARG A 126 -12.62 14.56 -8.87
N TRP A 127 -13.93 14.75 -8.98
CA TRP A 127 -14.90 14.30 -7.99
C TRP A 127 -16.02 13.50 -8.65
N SER A 128 -16.42 12.41 -8.01
CA SER A 128 -17.65 11.69 -8.35
C SER A 128 -18.87 12.54 -7.99
N LYS A 129 -20.06 12.14 -8.46
CA LYS A 129 -21.34 12.74 -8.03
C LYS A 129 -21.56 12.66 -6.53
N SER A 130 -21.03 11.63 -5.87
CA SER A 130 -21.09 11.51 -4.42
C SER A 130 -20.07 12.41 -3.71
N GLY A 131 -19.15 13.08 -4.40
CA GLY A 131 -18.09 13.86 -3.76
C GLY A 131 -16.93 13.01 -3.22
N ARG A 132 -16.66 11.85 -3.83
CA ARG A 132 -15.41 11.08 -3.63
C ARG A 132 -14.40 11.46 -4.72
N PHE A 133 -13.12 11.48 -4.39
CA PHE A 133 -12.07 11.76 -5.35
C PHE A 133 -11.95 10.65 -6.42
N VAL A 134 -11.85 11.04 -7.71
CA VAL A 134 -11.73 10.14 -8.88
C VAL A 134 -10.67 10.65 -9.89
N GLY A 135 -9.60 11.25 -9.35
CA GLY A 135 -8.57 11.91 -10.14
C GLY A 135 -7.34 11.06 -10.45
N LEU A 136 -6.24 11.74 -10.81
CA LEU A 136 -4.95 11.12 -11.04
C LEU A 136 -4.09 11.21 -9.78
N ILE A 137 -3.50 10.10 -9.36
CA ILE A 137 -2.53 10.04 -8.27
C ILE A 137 -1.24 9.34 -8.73
N ARG A 138 -0.15 9.62 -8.01
CA ARG A 138 1.05 8.80 -8.01
C ARG A 138 1.12 8.04 -6.70
N THR A 139 1.44 6.76 -6.78
CA THR A 139 1.55 5.84 -5.64
C THR A 139 2.93 5.20 -5.58
N VAL A 140 3.27 4.62 -4.43
CA VAL A 140 4.28 3.57 -4.31
C VAL A 140 3.54 2.28 -3.95
N GLU A 141 3.73 1.25 -4.75
CA GLU A 141 3.01 -0.02 -4.65
C GLU A 141 4.02 -1.16 -4.60
N GLY A 142 3.76 -2.15 -3.74
CA GLY A 142 4.49 -3.42 -3.70
C GLY A 142 3.69 -4.50 -4.39
N ASN A 143 4.37 -5.51 -4.93
CA ASN A 143 3.80 -6.58 -5.73
C ASN A 143 2.98 -6.10 -6.94
N THR A 144 3.39 -4.99 -7.53
CA THR A 144 2.84 -4.49 -8.80
C THR A 144 3.82 -4.76 -9.93
N SER A 145 3.56 -4.23 -11.13
CA SER A 145 4.50 -4.23 -12.26
C SER A 145 5.03 -2.83 -12.57
N PHE A 146 6.22 -2.71 -13.16
CA PHE A 146 6.81 -1.41 -13.49
C PHE A 146 5.97 -0.58 -14.48
N GLY A 147 5.28 -1.25 -15.40
CA GLY A 147 4.44 -0.65 -16.42
C GLY A 147 2.97 -1.08 -16.32
N TRP A 148 2.22 -0.78 -17.37
CA TRP A 148 0.82 -1.21 -17.54
C TRP A 148 0.68 -2.66 -18.00
N LYS A 149 1.78 -3.29 -18.43
CA LYS A 149 1.84 -4.71 -18.78
C LYS A 149 2.16 -5.52 -17.52
N GLY A 150 1.59 -6.71 -17.44
CA GLY A 150 1.73 -7.60 -16.29
C GLY A 150 0.69 -7.35 -15.20
N SER A 151 0.72 -8.18 -14.17
CA SER A 151 -0.25 -8.12 -13.08
C SER A 151 -0.07 -6.84 -12.26
N GLN A 152 -1.18 -6.13 -12.02
CA GLN A 152 -1.20 -4.94 -11.17
C GLN A 152 -1.37 -5.28 -9.67
N SER A 153 -1.68 -6.54 -9.34
CA SER A 153 -1.84 -7.03 -7.96
C SER A 153 -0.82 -8.10 -7.54
N ASN A 154 -0.07 -8.64 -8.51
CA ASN A 154 0.91 -9.70 -8.31
C ASN A 154 2.04 -9.64 -9.36
N GLY A 155 2.57 -8.44 -9.59
CA GLY A 155 3.56 -8.19 -10.63
C GLY A 155 5.02 -8.33 -10.18
N GLY A 156 5.25 -8.60 -8.89
CA GLY A 156 6.56 -8.94 -8.36
C GLY A 156 7.57 -7.81 -8.23
N CYS A 157 7.15 -6.54 -8.22
CA CYS A 157 8.06 -5.45 -7.91
C CYS A 157 7.47 -4.34 -7.03
N VAL A 158 8.36 -3.53 -6.46
CA VAL A 158 8.02 -2.23 -5.88
C VAL A 158 8.22 -1.15 -6.93
N ALA A 159 7.14 -0.45 -7.28
CA ALA A 159 7.18 0.58 -8.31
C ALA A 159 6.41 1.84 -7.91
N ARG A 160 6.84 2.98 -8.48
CA ARG A 160 5.98 4.17 -8.55
C ARG A 160 4.98 4.00 -9.67
N ARG A 161 3.69 4.17 -9.40
CA ARG A 161 2.63 4.01 -10.39
C ARG A 161 1.81 5.28 -10.50
N TRP A 162 1.35 5.57 -11.71
CA TRP A 162 0.36 6.61 -11.95
C TRP A 162 -0.97 5.89 -12.07
N ARG A 163 -1.97 6.31 -11.30
CA ARG A 163 -3.27 5.63 -11.24
C ARG A 163 -4.38 6.65 -11.44
N TRP A 164 -5.17 6.44 -12.49
CA TRP A 164 -6.51 7.01 -12.55
C TRP A 164 -7.39 6.20 -11.62
N VAL A 165 -7.94 6.85 -10.60
CA VAL A 165 -8.81 6.20 -9.63
C VAL A 165 -10.27 6.50 -9.94
N ASN A 166 -11.15 5.60 -9.53
CA ASN A 166 -12.59 5.74 -9.72
C ASN A 166 -13.31 5.63 -8.36
N ALA A 167 -14.65 5.63 -8.37
CA ALA A 167 -15.44 5.67 -7.14
C ALA A 167 -15.36 4.40 -6.28
N SER A 168 -14.88 3.27 -6.83
CA SER A 168 -14.62 2.04 -6.07
C SER A 168 -13.34 2.11 -5.23
N THR A 169 -12.43 3.03 -5.55
CA THR A 169 -11.18 3.21 -4.82
C THR A 169 -11.43 3.78 -3.42
N VAL A 170 -10.81 3.18 -2.41
CA VAL A 170 -10.87 3.64 -1.01
C VAL A 170 -9.53 4.21 -0.60
N PHE A 171 -9.55 5.39 0.02
CA PHE A 171 -8.37 6.02 0.61
C PHE A 171 -8.42 5.91 2.12
N ILE A 172 -7.31 5.49 2.73
CA ILE A 172 -7.23 5.23 4.17
C ILE A 172 -6.19 6.15 4.79
N ARG A 173 -6.63 6.96 5.74
CA ARG A 173 -5.77 7.86 6.53
C ARG A 173 -5.44 7.23 7.87
N VAL A 174 -4.30 6.54 7.92
CA VAL A 174 -3.77 6.02 9.19
C VAL A 174 -3.38 7.20 10.09
N PRO A 175 -3.88 7.27 11.34
CA PRO A 175 -3.55 8.35 12.27
C PRO A 175 -2.16 8.19 12.86
N GLY A 176 -1.67 9.25 13.50
CA GLY A 176 -0.46 9.21 14.32
C GLY A 176 0.66 10.12 13.84
N PHE A 177 1.61 10.31 14.75
CA PHE A 177 2.82 11.09 14.57
C PHE A 177 4.02 10.26 14.99
N VAL A 178 5.18 10.57 14.41
CA VAL A 178 6.47 9.97 14.74
C VAL A 178 7.46 11.07 15.05
N PRO A 179 8.49 10.82 15.89
CA PRO A 179 9.58 11.78 16.12
C PRO A 179 10.21 12.21 14.79
N GLU A 180 10.64 13.47 14.73
CA GLU A 180 11.54 13.89 13.65
C GLU A 180 12.93 13.36 13.98
N VAL A 181 13.56 12.68 13.01
CA VAL A 181 14.95 12.24 13.07
C VAL A 181 15.87 13.30 12.51
#